data_AF-A0ABD1CCH0-F1
#
_entry.id   AF-A0ABD1CCH0-F1
#
_cell.length_a   1.000
_cell.length_b   1.000
_cell.length_c   1.000
_cell.angle_alpha   90.00
_cell.angle_beta   90.00
_cell.angle_gamma   90.00
#
_symmetry.space_group_name_H-M   'P 1'
#
loop_
_entity.id
_entity.type
_entity.pdbx_description
1 polymer ?
#
loop_
_entity_poly.entity_id
_entity_poly.type
_entity_poly.pdbx_seq_one_letter_code
_entity_poly.pdbx_strand_id
1 'polypeptide(L)'
;MARFVTAVKKHIYKFDGTYYNVKPVVLNRLWIKVANDIGNVATPKECKARWQAMRCCYTDFIRNGTRMKPAEIEPHLDFLIPDVKLDPSVEETTASGTLADSLEFYARLAGIVRQHPVLYDGAYSNSKLDPIWQQVAEAMGGTATWAELKVQWRNLRHRYTMFLKHGAKIKPYGIESYLEFLEPYLKFWRETPENSLEYNVRLVGVIREHGCLYNGQRDGSMPAAWEDVANRMGTNIEWCQTRWTRFRERYSRFLLDGTRMKPVGIEAHLAFLNSYLRAKRVGPPRKKFCQGEDHGLNAPAAIVERFRYLMYDETDEDVLFLLRFVQDMARMDEKEKSAFKVGAKKAVQSCLRK
;
A
#
# COMPACT_ATOMS: atom_id res chain seq x y z
N MET A 1 6.29 -8.71 -23.61
CA MET A 1 6.50 -8.96 -22.16
C MET A 1 7.46 -10.12 -21.89
N ALA A 2 7.36 -11.27 -22.56
CA ALA A 2 8.25 -12.42 -22.38
C ALA A 2 9.76 -12.08 -22.39
N ARG A 3 10.23 -11.28 -23.36
CA ARG A 3 11.63 -10.79 -23.41
C ARG A 3 12.08 -10.07 -22.12
N PHE A 4 11.19 -9.29 -21.50
CA PHE A 4 11.48 -8.60 -20.25
C PHE A 4 11.65 -9.58 -19.10
N VAL A 5 10.74 -10.55 -18.97
CA VAL A 5 10.81 -11.58 -17.94
C VAL A 5 12.07 -12.44 -18.11
N THR A 6 12.43 -12.82 -19.34
CA THR A 6 13.68 -13.52 -19.65
C THR A 6 14.91 -12.70 -19.25
N ALA A 7 14.92 -11.39 -19.53
CA ALA A 7 16.01 -10.51 -19.12
C ALA A 7 16.14 -10.44 -17.59
N VAL A 8 15.02 -10.29 -16.87
CA VAL A 8 15.03 -10.31 -15.39
C VAL A 8 15.51 -11.66 -14.85
N LYS A 9 15.08 -12.78 -15.45
CA LYS A 9 15.44 -14.15 -15.05
C LYS A 9 16.95 -14.38 -15.07
N LYS A 10 17.68 -13.79 -16.03
CA LYS A 10 19.16 -13.88 -16.09
C LYS A 10 19.87 -13.30 -14.86
N HIS A 11 19.22 -12.38 -14.15
CA HIS A 11 19.78 -11.65 -13.02
C HIS A 11 19.06 -11.98 -11.69
N ILE A 12 18.20 -13.01 -11.68
CA ILE A 12 17.18 -13.28 -10.66
C ILE A 12 17.72 -13.56 -9.25
N TYR A 13 18.87 -14.22 -9.13
CA TYR A 13 19.46 -14.61 -7.85
C TYR A 13 19.82 -13.42 -6.95
N LYS A 14 19.68 -12.19 -7.45
CA LYS A 14 19.85 -10.93 -6.71
C LYS A 14 18.54 -10.15 -6.49
N PHE A 15 17.42 -10.68 -6.99
CA PHE A 15 16.09 -10.07 -6.92
C PHE A 15 15.11 -10.82 -6.01
N ASP A 16 15.43 -12.03 -5.57
CA ASP A 16 14.65 -12.77 -4.57
C ASP A 16 14.68 -12.08 -3.18
N GLY A 17 13.78 -12.39 -2.25
CA GLY A 17 13.46 -11.79 -0.95
C GLY A 17 14.62 -11.48 0.00
N THR A 18 15.85 -11.88 -0.32
CA THR A 18 17.10 -11.30 0.20
C THR A 18 17.41 -9.91 -0.40
N TYR A 19 16.56 -9.41 -1.30
CA TYR A 19 16.57 -8.12 -2.01
C TYR A 19 16.82 -6.92 -1.08
N TYR A 20 16.38 -7.03 0.18
CA TYR A 20 16.56 -6.00 1.19
C TYR A 20 18.01 -5.84 1.67
N ASN A 21 18.86 -6.84 1.46
CA ASN A 21 20.26 -6.82 1.90
C ASN A 21 21.24 -6.38 0.80
N VAL A 22 20.79 -6.22 -0.45
CA VAL A 22 21.65 -5.78 -1.56
C VAL A 22 21.79 -4.26 -1.54
N LYS A 23 23.03 -3.77 -1.53
CA LYS A 23 23.31 -2.31 -1.58
C LYS A 23 22.59 -1.67 -2.77
N PRO A 24 21.91 -0.51 -2.60
CA PRO A 24 21.15 0.15 -3.67
C PRO A 24 21.91 0.39 -4.98
N VAL A 25 23.22 0.66 -4.88
CA VAL A 25 24.12 0.86 -6.03
C VAL A 25 24.21 -0.40 -6.90
N VAL A 26 24.31 -1.58 -6.28
CA VAL A 26 24.39 -2.86 -6.99
C VAL A 26 23.06 -3.16 -7.69
N LEU A 27 21.93 -2.92 -7.01
CA LEU A 27 20.60 -3.06 -7.60
C LEU A 27 20.42 -2.16 -8.82
N ASN A 28 20.85 -0.90 -8.74
CA ASN A 28 20.74 0.02 -9.88
C ASN A 28 21.53 -0.48 -11.09
N ARG A 29 22.74 -1.03 -10.88
CA ARG A 29 23.55 -1.63 -11.96
C ARG A 29 22.86 -2.83 -12.61
N LEU A 30 22.13 -3.65 -11.85
CA LEU A 30 21.38 -4.78 -12.41
C LEU A 30 20.20 -4.31 -13.27
N TRP A 31 19.48 -3.28 -12.83
CA TRP A 31 18.40 -2.71 -13.63
C TRP A 31 18.90 -2.05 -14.93
N ILE A 32 20.11 -1.49 -14.93
CA ILE A 32 20.78 -1.03 -16.16
C ILE A 32 21.02 -2.20 -17.11
N LYS A 33 21.52 -3.35 -16.61
CA LYS A 33 21.70 -4.55 -17.45
C LYS A 33 20.37 -5.07 -18.01
N VAL A 34 19.32 -5.13 -17.20
CA VAL A 34 17.97 -5.53 -17.67
C VAL A 34 17.46 -4.57 -18.75
N ALA A 35 17.64 -3.26 -18.58
CA ALA A 35 17.27 -2.24 -19.57
C ALA A 35 18.04 -2.44 -20.90
N ASN A 36 19.34 -2.71 -20.82
CA ASN A 36 20.16 -3.01 -21.99
C ASN A 36 19.71 -4.31 -22.69
N ASP A 37 19.42 -5.36 -21.92
CA ASP A 37 19.01 -6.68 -22.44
C ASP A 37 17.66 -6.63 -23.20
N ILE A 38 16.78 -5.69 -22.84
CA ILE A 38 15.50 -5.46 -23.56
C ILE A 38 15.61 -4.44 -24.70
N GLY A 39 16.83 -3.95 -25.00
CA GLY A 39 17.10 -3.03 -26.11
C GLY A 39 16.92 -1.54 -25.79
N ASN A 40 17.12 -1.13 -24.54
CA ASN A 40 17.01 0.28 -24.09
C ASN A 40 15.65 0.93 -24.33
N VAL A 41 14.60 0.12 -24.52
CA VAL A 41 13.22 0.59 -24.73
C VAL A 41 12.61 1.17 -23.45
N ALA A 42 13.19 0.86 -22.29
CA ALA A 42 12.75 1.39 -21.00
C ALA A 42 13.95 1.70 -20.10
N THR A 43 13.81 2.71 -19.27
CA THR A 43 14.81 3.10 -18.28
C THR A 43 14.92 2.04 -17.16
N PRO A 44 16.05 1.97 -16.42
CA PRO A 44 16.20 1.09 -15.26
C PRO A 44 15.09 1.25 -14.22
N LYS A 45 14.61 2.49 -14.04
CA LYS A 45 13.52 2.83 -13.11
C LYS A 45 12.18 2.25 -13.56
N GLU A 46 11.87 2.34 -14.85
CA GLU A 46 10.65 1.76 -15.44
C GLU A 46 10.69 0.24 -15.41
N CYS A 47 11.84 -0.36 -15.72
CA CYS A 47 12.06 -1.80 -15.58
C CYS A 47 11.76 -2.27 -14.15
N LYS A 48 12.32 -1.57 -13.15
CA LYS A 48 12.08 -1.87 -11.74
C LYS A 48 10.59 -1.78 -11.38
N ALA A 49 9.92 -0.69 -11.76
CA ALA A 49 8.49 -0.50 -11.46
C ALA A 49 7.62 -1.58 -12.12
N ARG A 50 7.90 -1.89 -13.38
CA ARG A 50 7.19 -2.93 -14.15
C ARG A 50 7.37 -4.32 -13.50
N TRP A 51 8.59 -4.66 -13.08
CA TRP A 51 8.84 -5.92 -12.36
C TRP A 51 8.11 -5.99 -11.01
N GLN A 52 8.09 -4.89 -10.25
CA GLN A 52 7.36 -4.83 -8.98
C GLN A 52 5.85 -5.05 -9.18
N ALA A 53 5.27 -4.42 -10.20
CA ALA A 53 3.87 -4.62 -10.55
C ALA A 53 3.59 -6.08 -10.94
N MET A 54 4.40 -6.67 -11.83
CA MET A 54 4.25 -8.08 -12.22
C MET A 54 4.38 -9.03 -11.04
N ARG A 55 5.38 -8.83 -10.16
CA ARG A 55 5.52 -9.66 -8.95
C ARG A 55 4.33 -9.52 -8.01
N CYS A 56 3.79 -8.32 -7.85
CA CYS A 56 2.59 -8.11 -7.03
C CYS A 56 1.41 -8.90 -7.62
N CYS A 57 1.14 -8.72 -8.92
CA CYS A 57 0.05 -9.42 -9.60
C CYS A 57 0.23 -10.95 -9.57
N TYR A 58 1.45 -11.45 -9.77
CA TYR A 58 1.74 -12.89 -9.72
C TYR A 58 1.60 -13.43 -8.29
N THR A 59 2.07 -12.68 -7.29
CA THR A 59 1.88 -13.06 -5.87
C THR A 59 0.39 -13.10 -5.51
N ASP A 60 -0.40 -12.14 -5.99
CA ASP A 60 -1.85 -12.11 -5.78
C ASP A 60 -2.57 -13.24 -6.54
N PHE A 61 -2.15 -13.54 -7.77
CA PHE A 61 -2.63 -14.69 -8.54
C PHE A 61 -2.40 -15.99 -7.79
N ILE A 62 -1.16 -16.23 -7.37
CA ILE A 62 -0.78 -17.43 -6.64
C ILE A 62 -1.52 -17.54 -5.29
N ARG A 63 -1.74 -16.43 -4.58
CA ARG A 63 -2.41 -16.44 -3.26
C ARG A 63 -3.93 -16.50 -3.31
N ASN A 64 -4.54 -15.88 -4.31
CA ASN A 64 -5.99 -15.64 -4.36
C ASN A 64 -6.67 -16.31 -5.55
N GLY A 65 -5.93 -17.01 -6.43
CA GLY A 65 -6.45 -17.60 -7.66
C GLY A 65 -6.92 -16.57 -8.70
N THR A 66 -6.53 -15.29 -8.55
CA THR A 66 -6.98 -14.22 -9.46
C THR A 66 -6.27 -14.32 -10.79
N ARG A 67 -7.00 -14.67 -11.86
CA ARG A 67 -6.47 -14.88 -13.22
C ARG A 67 -5.45 -13.80 -13.61
N MET A 68 -4.21 -14.21 -13.86
CA MET A 68 -3.16 -13.30 -14.29
C MET A 68 -3.45 -12.83 -15.72
N LYS A 69 -3.34 -11.52 -15.98
CA LYS A 69 -3.43 -10.94 -17.31
C LYS A 69 -2.16 -10.16 -17.63
N PRO A 70 -1.60 -10.29 -18.85
CA PRO A 70 -1.86 -11.34 -19.85
C PRO A 70 -1.57 -12.77 -19.36
N ALA A 71 -2.42 -13.74 -19.73
CA ALA A 71 -2.25 -15.15 -19.37
C ALA A 71 -0.94 -15.76 -19.92
N GLU A 72 -0.42 -15.20 -21.01
CA GLU A 72 0.84 -15.61 -21.64
C GLU A 72 2.08 -15.39 -20.77
N ILE A 73 1.99 -14.55 -19.73
CA ILE A 73 3.14 -14.23 -18.86
C ILE A 73 3.31 -15.28 -17.77
N GLU A 74 2.24 -15.95 -17.38
CA GLU A 74 2.22 -16.90 -16.26
C GLU A 74 3.32 -17.96 -16.37
N PRO A 75 3.47 -18.70 -17.49
CA PRO A 75 4.52 -19.73 -17.62
C PRO A 75 5.95 -19.17 -17.54
N HIS A 76 6.11 -17.86 -17.80
CA HIS A 76 7.41 -17.21 -17.70
C HIS A 76 7.76 -16.81 -16.27
N LEU A 77 6.81 -16.78 -15.34
CA LEU A 77 7.01 -16.39 -13.95
C LEU A 77 7.09 -17.58 -12.98
N ASP A 78 6.89 -18.82 -13.44
CA ASP A 78 6.95 -20.03 -12.61
C ASP A 78 8.25 -20.18 -11.81
N PHE A 79 9.34 -19.58 -12.28
CA PHE A 79 10.59 -19.55 -11.53
C PHE A 79 10.48 -18.80 -10.19
N LEU A 80 9.45 -17.97 -9.99
CA LEU A 80 9.19 -17.26 -8.74
C LEU A 80 8.45 -18.13 -7.73
N ILE A 81 7.94 -19.30 -8.11
CA ILE A 81 7.19 -20.20 -7.22
C ILE A 81 7.97 -20.55 -5.94
N PRO A 82 9.28 -20.87 -5.98
CA PRO A 82 10.06 -21.15 -4.77
C PRO A 82 10.26 -19.91 -3.85
N ASP A 83 10.24 -18.72 -4.45
CA ASP A 83 10.63 -17.44 -3.84
C ASP A 83 9.43 -16.66 -3.29
N VAL A 84 8.30 -16.79 -3.97
CA VAL A 84 7.00 -16.57 -3.34
C VAL A 84 7.01 -17.61 -2.25
N LYS A 85 7.22 -17.18 -1.00
CA LYS A 85 6.87 -18.00 0.17
C LYS A 85 5.37 -18.26 0.06
N LEU A 86 5.05 -19.22 -0.79
CA LEU A 86 3.88 -20.03 -0.73
C LEU A 86 3.90 -20.46 0.71
N ASP A 87 2.88 -19.97 1.41
CA ASP A 87 2.52 -20.64 2.63
C ASP A 87 2.42 -22.12 2.26
N PRO A 88 3.14 -23.04 2.94
CA PRO A 88 3.12 -24.46 2.63
C PRO A 88 1.70 -25.03 2.43
N SER A 89 0.68 -24.36 2.97
CA SER A 89 -0.73 -24.67 2.74
C SER A 89 -1.31 -24.43 1.34
N VAL A 90 -0.59 -23.78 0.43
CA VAL A 90 -1.07 -23.58 -0.95
C VAL A 90 -0.63 -24.73 -1.87
N GLU A 91 0.47 -25.43 -1.56
CA GLU A 91 0.87 -26.62 -2.32
C GLU A 91 0.09 -27.89 -1.91
N GLU A 92 -0.55 -27.92 -0.73
CA GLU A 92 -1.35 -29.06 -0.29
C GLU A 92 -2.73 -29.20 -0.97
N THR A 93 -3.19 -28.25 -1.78
CA THR A 93 -4.53 -28.36 -2.43
C THR A 93 -4.51 -29.03 -3.82
N THR A 94 -3.45 -29.76 -4.17
CA THR A 94 -3.51 -30.73 -5.28
C THR A 94 -3.93 -32.14 -4.81
N ALA A 95 -4.09 -32.35 -3.50
CA ALA A 95 -4.74 -33.54 -2.96
C ALA A 95 -6.19 -33.21 -2.57
N SER A 96 -7.13 -33.32 -3.51
CA SER A 96 -8.56 -33.69 -3.33
C SER A 96 -9.33 -33.25 -2.06
N GLY A 97 -8.95 -32.17 -1.38
CA GLY A 97 -9.60 -31.67 -0.19
C GLY A 97 -10.78 -30.79 -0.60
N THR A 98 -11.98 -31.17 -0.19
CA THR A 98 -13.17 -30.36 -0.41
C THR A 98 -13.07 -29.06 0.40
N LEU A 99 -13.79 -28.00 -0.02
CA LEU A 99 -13.89 -26.76 0.75
C LEU A 99 -14.36 -27.01 2.20
N ALA A 100 -15.15 -28.06 2.41
CA ALA A 100 -15.61 -28.50 3.71
C ALA A 100 -14.45 -28.95 4.62
N ASP A 101 -13.49 -29.70 4.06
CA ASP A 101 -12.31 -30.16 4.81
C ASP A 101 -11.44 -28.98 5.27
N SER A 102 -11.31 -27.96 4.43
CA SER A 102 -10.60 -26.72 4.78
C SER A 102 -11.33 -25.93 5.88
N LEU A 103 -12.66 -25.84 5.81
CA LEU A 103 -13.48 -25.19 6.83
C LEU A 103 -13.36 -25.90 8.18
N GLU A 104 -13.48 -27.23 8.19
CA GLU A 104 -13.37 -28.04 9.41
C GLU A 104 -11.98 -27.90 10.04
N PHE A 105 -10.92 -27.92 9.22
CA PHE A 105 -9.55 -27.69 9.69
C PHE A 105 -9.40 -26.34 10.39
N TYR A 106 -9.86 -25.24 9.78
CA TYR A 106 -9.74 -23.91 10.38
C TYR A 106 -10.65 -23.71 11.60
N ALA A 107 -11.86 -24.29 11.59
CA ALA A 107 -12.76 -24.28 12.72
C ALA A 107 -12.13 -25.00 13.93
N ARG A 108 -11.52 -26.16 13.70
CA ARG A 108 -10.79 -26.91 14.74
C ARG A 108 -9.58 -26.14 15.24
N LEU A 109 -8.76 -25.57 14.35
CA LEU A 109 -7.61 -24.75 14.72
C LEU A 109 -8.03 -23.55 15.58
N ALA A 110 -9.07 -22.82 15.17
CA ALA A 110 -9.60 -21.70 15.95
C ALA A 110 -10.12 -22.14 17.32
N GLY A 111 -10.81 -23.29 17.39
CA GLY A 111 -11.31 -23.88 18.63
C GLY A 111 -10.19 -24.22 19.63
N ILE A 112 -9.08 -24.81 19.15
CA ILE A 112 -7.93 -25.12 20.00
C ILE A 112 -7.21 -23.82 20.41
N VAL A 113 -6.94 -22.92 19.47
CA VAL A 113 -6.27 -21.64 19.77
C VAL A 113 -7.06 -20.83 20.79
N ARG A 114 -8.39 -20.86 20.76
CA ARG A 114 -9.27 -20.20 21.75
C ARG A 114 -8.95 -20.59 23.20
N GLN A 115 -8.51 -21.82 23.42
CA GLN A 115 -8.13 -22.35 24.75
C GLN A 115 -6.80 -21.77 25.26
N HIS A 116 -6.04 -21.08 24.41
CA HIS A 116 -4.75 -20.48 24.74
C HIS A 116 -4.74 -18.95 24.49
N PRO A 117 -5.31 -18.13 25.41
CA PRO A 117 -5.40 -16.66 25.26
C PRO A 117 -4.11 -15.94 24.87
N VAL A 118 -2.99 -16.45 25.38
CA VAL A 118 -1.63 -15.97 25.11
C VAL A 118 -1.24 -15.94 23.62
N LEU A 119 -1.93 -16.70 22.77
CA LEU A 119 -1.71 -16.74 21.32
C LEU A 119 -2.38 -15.55 20.58
N TYR A 120 -3.32 -14.85 21.21
CA TYR A 120 -4.09 -13.80 20.55
C TYR A 120 -4.25 -12.49 21.34
N ASP A 121 -4.05 -12.50 22.65
CA ASP A 121 -4.17 -11.32 23.53
C ASP A 121 -3.12 -10.22 23.27
N GLY A 122 -1.98 -10.58 22.68
CA GLY A 122 -0.87 -9.67 22.40
C GLY A 122 -0.08 -9.24 23.65
N ALA A 123 -0.22 -9.96 24.77
CA ALA A 123 0.49 -9.69 26.02
C ALA A 123 1.90 -10.30 26.05
N TYR A 124 2.18 -11.28 25.18
CA TYR A 124 3.42 -12.06 25.20
C TYR A 124 4.34 -11.79 24.00
N SER A 125 5.66 -11.86 24.25
CA SER A 125 6.69 -11.84 23.21
C SER A 125 6.71 -13.16 22.43
N ASN A 126 6.90 -13.08 21.11
CA ASN A 126 6.83 -14.21 20.17
C ASN A 126 7.74 -15.40 20.52
N SER A 127 8.84 -15.19 21.24
CA SER A 127 9.82 -16.24 21.56
C SER A 127 9.36 -17.23 22.63
N LYS A 128 8.32 -16.89 23.41
CA LYS A 128 7.78 -17.77 24.47
C LYS A 128 6.57 -18.60 24.01
N LEU A 129 6.15 -18.46 22.75
CA LEU A 129 4.92 -19.08 22.25
C LEU A 129 5.14 -20.45 21.63
N ASP A 130 6.38 -20.83 21.31
CA ASP A 130 6.66 -22.08 20.58
C ASP A 130 6.23 -23.35 21.34
N PRO A 131 6.42 -23.48 22.68
CA PRO A 131 5.90 -24.63 23.43
C PRO A 131 4.36 -24.73 23.40
N ILE A 132 3.67 -23.59 23.31
CA ILE A 132 2.20 -23.57 23.22
C ILE A 132 1.76 -24.00 21.82
N TRP A 133 2.47 -23.56 20.78
CA TRP A 133 2.22 -24.03 19.41
C TRP A 133 2.47 -25.53 19.25
N GLN A 134 3.41 -26.11 19.99
CA GLN A 134 3.61 -27.57 20.04
C GLN A 134 2.36 -28.27 20.61
N GLN A 135 1.80 -27.79 21.72
CA GLN A 135 0.56 -28.31 22.29
C GLN A 135 -0.62 -28.20 21.30
N VAL A 136 -0.71 -27.09 20.56
CA VAL A 136 -1.73 -26.91 19.51
C VAL A 136 -1.55 -27.96 18.39
N ALA A 137 -0.31 -28.25 17.98
CA ALA A 137 -0.02 -29.26 16.96
C ALA A 137 -0.37 -30.68 17.42
N GLU A 138 -0.09 -31.02 18.68
CA GLU A 138 -0.49 -32.28 19.30
C GLU A 138 -2.02 -32.41 19.33
N ALA A 139 -2.74 -31.35 19.73
CA ALA A 139 -4.20 -31.32 19.78
C ALA A 139 -4.86 -31.38 18.38
N MET A 140 -4.16 -30.93 17.33
CA MET A 140 -4.58 -31.10 15.94
C MET A 140 -4.39 -32.54 15.43
N GLY A 141 -3.75 -33.42 16.20
CA GLY A 141 -3.53 -34.83 15.85
C GLY A 141 -2.30 -35.05 14.98
N GLY A 142 -1.33 -34.11 14.99
CA GLY A 142 -0.08 -34.25 14.25
C GLY A 142 -0.21 -34.11 12.73
N THR A 143 -1.34 -33.62 12.22
CA THR A 143 -1.56 -33.41 10.78
C THR A 143 -0.70 -32.30 10.18
N ALA A 144 -0.25 -31.35 11.02
CA ALA A 144 0.60 -30.24 10.63
C ALA A 144 1.59 -29.92 11.75
N THR A 145 2.75 -29.40 11.37
CA THR A 145 3.76 -28.95 12.32
C THR A 145 3.30 -27.67 13.02
N TRP A 146 3.82 -27.42 14.23
CA TRP A 146 3.53 -26.20 14.99
C TRP A 146 3.90 -24.91 14.23
N ALA A 147 4.92 -24.98 13.35
CA ALA A 147 5.35 -23.86 12.53
C ALA A 147 4.35 -23.54 11.41
N GLU A 148 3.82 -24.56 10.73
CA GLU A 148 2.76 -24.41 9.73
C GLU A 148 1.48 -23.86 10.36
N LEU A 149 1.06 -24.41 11.51
CA LEU A 149 -0.12 -23.93 12.24
C LEU A 149 0.00 -22.46 12.65
N LYS A 150 1.20 -22.03 13.05
CA LYS A 150 1.49 -20.62 13.38
C LYS A 150 1.31 -19.71 12.16
N VAL A 151 1.72 -20.16 10.97
CA VAL A 151 1.52 -19.42 9.72
C VAL A 151 0.04 -19.41 9.32
N GLN A 152 -0.63 -20.57 9.38
CA GLN A 152 -2.06 -20.70 9.12
C GLN A 152 -2.87 -19.76 10.00
N TRP A 153 -2.64 -19.80 11.31
CA TRP A 153 -3.32 -18.93 12.26
C TRP A 153 -3.09 -17.45 11.99
N ARG A 154 -1.86 -17.05 11.67
CA ARG A 154 -1.54 -15.66 11.31
C ARG A 154 -2.35 -15.21 10.09
N ASN A 155 -2.43 -16.07 9.07
CA ASN A 155 -3.15 -15.78 7.84
C ASN A 155 -4.67 -15.75 8.08
N LEU A 156 -5.18 -16.67 8.89
CA LEU A 156 -6.57 -16.72 9.34
C LEU A 156 -6.96 -15.43 10.06
N ARG A 157 -6.18 -15.05 11.07
CA ARG A 157 -6.39 -13.83 11.85
C ARG A 157 -6.29 -12.58 10.98
N HIS A 158 -5.35 -12.54 10.03
CA HIS A 158 -5.22 -11.43 9.10
C HIS A 158 -6.47 -11.28 8.22
N ARG A 159 -6.94 -12.38 7.61
CA ARG A 159 -8.15 -12.38 6.78
C ARG A 159 -9.38 -11.96 7.57
N TYR A 160 -9.57 -12.49 8.78
CA TYR A 160 -10.67 -12.08 9.65
C TYR A 160 -10.56 -10.60 10.04
N THR A 161 -9.36 -10.10 10.33
CA THR A 161 -9.15 -8.66 10.57
C THR A 161 -9.51 -7.82 9.34
N MET A 162 -9.23 -8.30 8.13
CA MET A 162 -9.60 -7.62 6.88
C MET A 162 -11.10 -7.70 6.59
N PHE A 163 -11.73 -8.85 6.85
CA PHE A 163 -13.18 -9.04 6.78
C PHE A 163 -13.90 -8.03 7.63
N LEU A 164 -13.54 -7.96 8.91
CA LEU A 164 -14.16 -7.00 9.78
C LEU A 164 -13.92 -5.58 9.20
N LYS A 165 -12.69 -5.24 8.74
CA LYS A 165 -12.32 -3.87 8.28
C LYS A 165 -13.04 -3.43 7.02
N HIS A 166 -13.34 -4.37 6.13
CA HIS A 166 -13.84 -4.09 4.79
C HIS A 166 -15.24 -4.67 4.55
N GLY A 167 -15.83 -5.29 5.57
CA GLY A 167 -17.10 -5.98 5.54
C GLY A 167 -17.12 -7.18 4.57
N ALA A 168 -18.30 -7.43 4.00
CA ALA A 168 -18.58 -8.56 3.11
C ALA A 168 -17.73 -8.63 1.81
N LYS A 169 -16.88 -7.62 1.54
CA LYS A 169 -15.93 -7.65 0.41
C LYS A 169 -14.86 -8.73 0.56
N ILE A 170 -14.56 -9.16 1.78
CA ILE A 170 -13.58 -10.20 2.08
C ILE A 170 -14.27 -11.24 2.93
N LYS A 171 -14.75 -12.34 2.35
CA LYS A 171 -15.42 -13.42 3.12
C LYS A 171 -14.39 -14.40 3.70
N PRO A 172 -14.23 -14.51 5.02
CA PRO A 172 -13.32 -15.45 5.63
C PRO A 172 -13.97 -16.84 5.69
N TYR A 173 -14.11 -17.51 4.54
CA TYR A 173 -14.44 -18.95 4.41
C TYR A 173 -15.64 -19.51 5.19
N GLY A 174 -16.54 -18.72 5.78
CA GLY A 174 -17.56 -19.25 6.69
C GLY A 174 -17.04 -19.55 8.11
N ILE A 175 -15.83 -19.11 8.47
CA ILE A 175 -15.25 -19.29 9.81
C ILE A 175 -15.49 -18.12 10.75
N GLU A 176 -16.30 -17.13 10.35
CA GLU A 176 -16.55 -15.89 11.09
C GLU A 176 -16.94 -16.18 12.55
N SER A 177 -17.93 -17.06 12.73
CA SER A 177 -18.46 -17.44 14.05
C SER A 177 -17.44 -18.10 14.95
N TYR A 178 -16.46 -18.80 14.39
CA TYR A 178 -15.37 -19.44 15.14
C TYR A 178 -14.31 -18.44 15.59
N LEU A 179 -14.27 -17.24 15.01
CA LEU A 179 -13.26 -16.21 15.29
C LEU A 179 -13.80 -15.01 16.08
N GLU A 180 -15.10 -14.95 16.38
CA GLU A 180 -15.73 -13.87 17.17
C GLU A 180 -15.04 -13.64 18.52
N PHE A 181 -14.47 -14.68 19.13
CA PHE A 181 -13.73 -14.55 20.39
C PHE A 181 -12.49 -13.65 20.29
N LEU A 182 -12.00 -13.36 19.07
CA LEU A 182 -10.87 -12.47 18.85
C LEU A 182 -11.26 -10.99 18.93
N GLU A 183 -12.53 -10.63 18.72
CA GLU A 183 -12.98 -9.24 18.62
C GLU A 183 -12.51 -8.35 19.77
N PRO A 184 -12.59 -8.76 21.07
CA PRO A 184 -12.13 -7.93 22.18
C PRO A 184 -10.62 -7.61 22.16
N TYR A 185 -9.83 -8.46 21.50
CA TYR A 185 -8.36 -8.42 21.45
C TYR A 185 -7.81 -7.78 20.18
N LEU A 186 -8.62 -7.64 19.13
CA LEU A 186 -8.19 -7.00 17.90
C LEU A 186 -8.21 -5.47 18.07
N LYS A 187 -7.04 -4.89 18.35
CA LYS A 187 -6.83 -3.44 18.62
C LYS A 187 -7.44 -2.47 17.58
N PHE A 188 -7.73 -2.92 16.36
CA PHE A 188 -8.30 -2.08 15.31
C PHE A 188 -9.84 -1.99 15.35
N TRP A 189 -10.52 -2.81 16.16
CA TRP A 189 -12.00 -2.91 16.22
C TRP A 189 -12.66 -2.02 17.24
N ARG A 190 -11.90 -1.56 18.23
CA ARG A 190 -12.36 -0.41 18.98
C ARG A 190 -12.24 0.75 18.00
N GLU A 191 -13.37 1.18 17.45
CA GLU A 191 -13.58 2.57 17.05
C GLU A 191 -13.25 3.42 18.27
N THR A 192 -11.96 3.57 18.46
CA THR A 192 -11.34 4.46 19.40
C THR A 192 -11.90 5.81 18.99
N PRO A 193 -12.59 6.54 19.87
CA PRO A 193 -13.07 7.90 19.58
C PRO A 193 -12.01 8.69 18.80
N GLU A 194 -10.75 8.47 19.12
CA GLU A 194 -9.53 8.93 18.46
C GLU A 194 -9.48 8.80 16.93
N ASN A 195 -10.16 7.81 16.33
CA ASN A 195 -10.22 7.61 14.88
C ASN A 195 -11.48 8.20 14.23
N SER A 196 -12.46 8.60 15.03
CA SER A 196 -13.65 9.32 14.54
C SER A 196 -13.28 10.69 13.98
N LEU A 197 -13.99 11.16 12.97
CA LEU A 197 -13.80 12.52 12.46
C LEU A 197 -14.03 13.55 13.57
N GLU A 198 -15.09 13.38 14.36
CA GLU A 198 -15.49 14.30 15.43
C GLU A 198 -14.38 14.53 16.46
N TYR A 199 -13.80 13.46 17.02
CA TYR A 199 -12.69 13.58 17.98
C TYR A 199 -11.48 14.29 17.35
N ASN A 200 -11.15 13.94 16.12
CA ASN A 200 -10.02 14.53 15.42
C ASN A 200 -10.25 16.02 15.11
N VAL A 201 -11.48 16.40 14.75
CA VAL A 201 -11.89 17.80 14.58
C VAL A 201 -11.80 18.56 15.90
N ARG A 202 -12.26 17.97 17.01
CA ARG A 202 -12.13 18.55 18.36
C ARG A 202 -10.67 18.79 18.72
N LEU A 203 -9.80 17.78 18.54
CA LEU A 203 -8.35 17.92 18.79
C LEU A 203 -7.74 19.07 17.98
N VAL A 204 -8.06 19.15 16.68
CA VAL A 204 -7.58 20.23 15.80
C VAL A 204 -8.11 21.59 16.26
N GLY A 205 -9.37 21.66 16.70
CA GLY A 205 -9.99 22.86 17.24
C GLY A 205 -9.26 23.38 18.48
N VAL A 206 -9.02 22.51 19.46
CA VAL A 206 -8.28 22.86 20.68
C VAL A 206 -6.85 23.31 20.34
N ILE A 207 -6.13 22.57 19.49
CA ILE A 207 -4.76 22.94 19.08
C ILE A 207 -4.72 24.29 18.37
N ARG A 208 -5.74 24.64 17.59
CA ARG A 208 -5.83 25.92 16.87
C ARG A 208 -5.87 27.12 17.82
N GLU A 209 -6.35 26.95 19.06
CA GLU A 209 -6.35 28.00 20.08
C GLU A 209 -4.93 28.25 20.65
N HIS A 210 -4.01 27.30 20.49
CA HIS A 210 -2.62 27.41 20.96
C HIS A 210 -1.63 27.59 19.81
N GLY A 211 -1.44 28.84 19.38
CA GLY A 211 -0.53 29.21 18.29
C GLY A 211 0.88 28.60 18.38
N CYS A 212 1.43 28.50 19.60
CA CYS A 212 2.75 27.94 19.89
C CYS A 212 2.93 26.49 19.43
N LEU A 213 1.85 25.71 19.31
CA LEU A 213 1.90 24.29 18.96
C LEU A 213 2.12 24.04 17.46
N TYR A 214 1.97 25.06 16.61
CA TYR A 214 2.03 24.91 15.16
C TYR A 214 2.78 26.00 14.40
N ASN A 215 2.96 27.19 15.00
CA ASN A 215 3.72 28.29 14.39
C ASN A 215 5.23 28.01 14.27
N GLY A 216 5.75 26.98 14.95
CA GLY A 216 7.15 26.59 14.91
C GLY A 216 8.05 27.45 15.82
N GLN A 217 7.49 28.38 16.59
CA GLN A 217 8.19 29.09 17.64
C GLN A 217 8.24 28.17 18.86
N ARG A 218 9.45 27.80 19.29
CA ARG A 218 9.64 27.13 20.57
C ARG A 218 9.63 28.20 21.65
N ASP A 219 8.47 28.46 22.22
CA ASP A 219 8.35 29.26 23.43
C ASP A 219 8.27 28.36 24.67
N GLY A 220 8.49 28.95 25.84
CA GLY A 220 8.34 28.26 27.12
C GLY A 220 6.88 27.92 27.46
N SER A 221 5.90 28.35 26.65
CA SER A 221 4.47 28.10 26.89
C SER A 221 3.98 26.76 26.35
N MET A 222 4.78 26.11 25.48
CA MET A 222 4.44 24.84 24.84
C MET A 222 4.05 23.71 25.83
N PRO A 223 4.73 23.52 26.99
CA PRO A 223 4.30 22.52 27.97
C PRO A 223 2.90 22.77 28.52
N ALA A 224 2.61 24.02 28.93
CA ALA A 224 1.30 24.40 29.46
C ALA A 224 0.19 24.28 28.40
N ALA A 225 0.48 24.62 27.14
CA ALA A 225 -0.46 24.42 26.05
C ALA A 225 -0.80 22.93 25.81
N TRP A 226 0.19 22.04 25.89
CA TRP A 226 -0.05 20.60 25.75
C TRP A 226 -0.84 20.02 26.92
N GLU A 227 -0.62 20.54 28.13
CA GLU A 227 -1.38 20.18 29.32
C GLU A 227 -2.86 20.58 29.18
N ASP A 228 -3.14 21.80 28.72
CA ASP A 228 -4.52 22.23 28.42
C ASP A 228 -5.18 21.36 27.34
N VAL A 229 -4.47 21.08 26.24
CA VAL A 229 -4.96 20.18 25.19
C VAL A 229 -5.31 18.81 25.75
N ALA A 230 -4.42 18.22 26.55
CA ALA A 230 -4.63 16.90 27.16
C ALA A 230 -5.85 16.89 28.08
N ASN A 231 -5.98 17.90 28.95
CA ASN A 231 -7.11 18.09 29.85
C ASN A 231 -8.44 18.23 29.08
N ARG A 232 -8.48 19.09 28.05
CA ARG A 232 -9.68 19.29 27.21
C ARG A 232 -10.04 18.08 26.37
N MET A 233 -9.08 17.21 26.05
CA MET A 233 -9.30 15.99 25.28
C MET A 233 -9.56 14.76 26.18
N GLY A 234 -9.40 14.88 27.50
CA GLY A 234 -9.56 13.77 28.45
C GLY A 234 -8.55 12.64 28.22
N THR A 235 -7.33 12.97 27.83
CA THR A 235 -6.26 11.99 27.52
C THR A 235 -4.91 12.50 28.00
N ASN A 236 -3.83 11.75 27.75
CA ASN A 236 -2.48 12.17 28.15
C ASN A 236 -1.76 13.02 27.09
N ILE A 237 -0.77 13.79 27.55
CA ILE A 237 0.03 14.71 26.72
C ILE A 237 0.74 13.99 25.57
N GLU A 238 1.41 12.87 25.85
CA GLU A 238 2.19 12.11 24.87
C GLU A 238 1.32 11.64 23.70
N TRP A 239 0.10 11.22 24.00
CA TRP A 239 -0.89 10.80 23.02
C TRP A 239 -1.28 11.96 22.11
N CYS A 240 -1.65 13.12 22.67
CA CYS A 240 -2.01 14.33 21.92
C CYS A 240 -0.85 14.78 21.00
N GLN A 241 0.38 14.79 21.53
CA GLN A 241 1.58 15.16 20.78
C GLN A 241 1.85 14.21 19.61
N THR A 242 1.81 12.90 19.87
CA THR A 242 2.02 11.87 18.85
C THR A 242 0.95 11.96 17.76
N ARG A 243 -0.31 12.14 18.16
CA ARG A 243 -1.44 12.27 17.22
C ARG A 243 -1.30 13.51 16.36
N TRP A 244 -1.01 14.66 16.96
CA TRP A 244 -0.81 15.92 16.24
C TRP A 244 0.36 15.84 15.25
N THR A 245 1.48 15.24 15.66
CA THR A 245 2.65 15.04 14.79
C THR A 245 2.27 14.24 13.55
N ARG A 246 1.56 13.12 13.74
CA ARG A 246 1.06 12.29 12.63
C ARG A 246 0.10 13.06 11.72
N PHE A 247 -0.73 13.95 12.26
CA PHE A 247 -1.60 14.80 11.44
C PHE A 247 -0.83 15.80 10.60
N ARG A 248 0.13 16.51 11.19
CA ARG A 248 0.96 17.44 10.44
C ARG A 248 1.75 16.75 9.34
N GLU A 249 2.31 15.58 9.61
CA GLU A 249 3.03 14.79 8.61
C GLU A 249 2.13 14.37 7.44
N ARG A 250 0.95 13.81 7.75
CA ARG A 250 -0.02 13.39 6.74
C ARG A 250 -0.53 14.57 5.93
N TYR A 251 -0.88 15.68 6.59
CA TYR A 251 -1.34 16.89 5.91
C TYR A 251 -0.26 17.50 5.03
N SER A 252 1.00 17.47 5.48
CA SER A 252 2.14 17.90 4.66
C SER A 252 2.28 17.06 3.39
N ARG A 253 2.07 15.74 3.47
CA ARG A 253 2.06 14.84 2.30
C ARG A 253 0.85 15.10 1.41
N PHE A 254 -0.35 15.26 1.98
CA PHE A 254 -1.56 15.66 1.24
C PHE A 254 -1.31 16.93 0.40
N LEU A 255 -0.64 17.94 0.98
CA LEU A 255 -0.24 19.16 0.26
C LEU A 255 0.91 18.99 -0.75
N LEU A 256 1.61 17.85 -0.77
CA LEU A 256 2.68 17.55 -1.74
C LEU A 256 2.19 16.68 -2.89
N ASP A 257 1.46 15.61 -2.58
CA ASP A 257 1.17 14.53 -3.51
C ASP A 257 -0.33 14.18 -3.60
N GLY A 258 -1.19 14.91 -2.89
CA GLY A 258 -2.64 14.65 -2.89
C GLY A 258 -3.03 13.39 -2.12
N THR A 259 -2.16 12.83 -1.27
CA THR A 259 -2.50 11.65 -0.46
C THR A 259 -3.74 11.87 0.38
N ARG A 260 -4.72 10.97 0.25
CA ARG A 260 -6.00 11.05 0.97
C ARG A 260 -5.78 11.12 2.49
N MET A 261 -6.36 12.13 3.13
CA MET A 261 -6.36 12.25 4.58
C MET A 261 -7.29 11.21 5.24
N LYS A 262 -6.95 10.82 6.47
CA LYS A 262 -7.78 9.96 7.32
C LYS A 262 -7.86 10.55 8.72
N PRO A 263 -9.07 10.75 9.28
CA PRO A 263 -10.38 10.52 8.65
C PRO A 263 -10.65 11.48 7.47
N VAL A 264 -11.54 11.11 6.55
CA VAL A 264 -11.91 11.96 5.40
C VAL A 264 -12.59 13.23 5.90
N GLY A 265 -12.25 14.40 5.35
CA GLY A 265 -12.81 15.70 5.72
C GLY A 265 -11.97 16.49 6.72
N ILE A 266 -11.01 15.85 7.41
CA ILE A 266 -10.13 16.52 8.37
C ILE A 266 -9.23 17.59 7.72
N GLU A 267 -8.97 17.47 6.42
CA GLU A 267 -8.18 18.43 5.62
C GLU A 267 -8.74 19.85 5.66
N ALA A 268 -10.07 20.01 5.74
CA ALA A 268 -10.73 21.31 5.83
C ALA A 268 -10.39 22.00 7.16
N HIS A 269 -10.33 21.22 8.24
CA HIS A 269 -10.01 21.73 9.58
C HIS A 269 -8.52 22.04 9.75
N LEU A 270 -7.65 21.42 8.95
CA LEU A 270 -6.21 21.66 8.96
C LEU A 270 -5.77 22.80 8.02
N ALA A 271 -6.70 23.41 7.27
CA ALA A 271 -6.40 24.46 6.30
C ALA A 271 -5.67 25.69 6.88
N PHE A 272 -5.84 25.97 8.18
CA PHE A 272 -5.10 27.05 8.84
C PHE A 272 -3.58 26.82 8.87
N LEU A 273 -3.12 25.57 8.71
CA LEU A 273 -1.69 25.24 8.63
C LEU A 273 -1.06 25.64 7.30
N ASN A 274 -1.84 25.98 6.27
CA ASN A 274 -1.33 26.27 4.93
C ASN A 274 -0.28 27.40 4.93
N SER A 275 -0.50 28.47 5.70
CA SER A 275 0.46 29.57 5.82
C SER A 275 1.80 29.12 6.43
N TYR A 276 1.75 28.29 7.46
CA TYR A 276 2.93 27.82 8.19
C TYR A 276 3.72 26.74 7.45
N LEU A 277 3.03 25.84 6.73
CA LEU A 277 3.66 24.75 5.98
C LEU A 277 4.21 25.22 4.63
N ARG A 278 3.60 26.22 3.99
CA ARG A 278 4.10 26.82 2.74
C ARG A 278 5.35 27.66 2.98
N ALA A 279 5.41 28.43 4.07
CA ALA A 279 6.57 29.26 4.41
C ALA A 279 7.89 28.44 4.51
N LYS A 280 7.81 27.19 4.99
CA LYS A 280 8.98 26.30 5.05
C LYS A 280 9.47 25.75 3.70
N ARG A 281 8.67 25.87 2.63
CA ARG A 281 9.01 25.34 1.28
C ARG A 281 9.73 26.35 0.38
N VAL A 282 9.83 27.62 0.78
CA VAL A 282 10.49 28.67 -0.02
C VAL A 282 12.03 28.61 0.07
N GLY A 283 12.59 27.69 0.88
CA GLY A 283 14.00 27.36 0.75
C GLY A 283 14.26 26.64 -0.57
N PRO A 284 15.33 26.96 -1.32
CA PRO A 284 15.70 26.18 -2.50
C PRO A 284 15.73 24.70 -2.09
N PRO A 285 15.15 23.80 -2.90
CA PRO A 285 15.18 22.38 -2.59
C PRO A 285 16.62 22.04 -2.25
N ARG A 286 16.87 21.62 -1.00
CA ARG A 286 18.21 21.18 -0.59
C ARG A 286 18.54 20.02 -1.51
N LYS A 287 19.23 20.30 -2.62
CA LYS A 287 19.88 19.31 -3.45
C LYS A 287 20.73 18.54 -2.45
N LYS A 288 20.32 17.31 -2.13
CA LYS A 288 21.25 16.36 -1.53
C LYS A 288 22.38 16.29 -2.54
N PHE A 289 23.48 16.98 -2.24
CA PHE A 289 24.68 17.03 -3.04
C PHE A 289 25.28 15.63 -2.94
N CYS A 290 24.77 14.71 -3.76
CA CYS A 290 25.55 13.56 -4.16
C CYS A 290 26.57 14.14 -5.13
N GLN A 291 27.81 14.33 -4.67
CA GLN A 291 28.93 14.53 -5.58
C GLN A 291 29.01 13.29 -6.47
N GLY A 292 28.51 13.41 -7.68
CA GLY A 292 28.61 12.44 -8.75
C GLY A 292 28.96 13.24 -9.99
N GLU A 293 30.12 12.91 -10.55
CA GLU A 293 30.83 13.65 -11.59
C GLU A 293 29.96 13.93 -12.82
N ASP A 294 30.21 15.12 -13.36
CA ASP A 294 29.55 15.74 -14.49
C ASP A 294 30.04 15.08 -15.79
N HIS A 295 29.16 14.36 -16.47
CA HIS A 295 29.31 14.06 -17.88
C HIS A 295 28.08 14.60 -18.61
N GLY A 296 28.27 15.81 -19.16
CA GLY A 296 27.28 16.48 -19.97
C GLY A 296 26.98 15.74 -21.26
N LEU A 297 25.73 15.84 -21.72
CA LEU A 297 25.33 15.84 -23.12
C LEU A 297 23.94 16.50 -23.24
N ASN A 298 23.71 17.05 -24.43
CA ASN A 298 22.80 18.15 -24.76
C ASN A 298 21.29 17.81 -24.88
N ALA A 299 20.51 18.88 -24.68
CA ALA A 299 19.20 19.24 -25.25
C ALA A 299 17.88 18.68 -24.62
N PRO A 300 16.82 19.52 -24.54
CA PRO A 300 15.66 19.27 -23.69
C PRO A 300 14.50 18.62 -24.47
N ALA A 301 14.11 17.41 -24.07
CA ALA A 301 12.76 16.92 -24.35
C ALA A 301 11.81 17.51 -23.30
N ALA A 302 10.74 18.17 -23.74
CA ALA A 302 9.70 18.72 -22.89
C ALA A 302 9.19 17.65 -21.90
N ILE A 303 9.45 17.88 -20.62
CA ILE A 303 9.00 17.02 -19.53
C ILE A 303 7.50 17.27 -19.38
N VAL A 304 6.69 16.35 -19.90
CA VAL A 304 5.27 16.27 -19.56
C VAL A 304 5.19 15.85 -18.08
N GLU A 305 4.74 16.74 -17.22
CA GLU A 305 4.39 16.41 -15.84
C GLU A 305 3.26 15.36 -15.86
N ARG A 306 3.62 14.08 -15.66
CA ARG A 306 2.65 13.01 -15.49
C ARG A 306 1.96 13.18 -14.13
N PHE A 307 0.70 13.59 -14.15
CA PHE A 307 -0.15 13.68 -12.98
C PHE A 307 -0.36 12.28 -12.37
N ARG A 308 0.26 12.05 -11.21
CA ARG A 308 0.33 10.77 -10.49
C ARG A 308 -1.01 10.25 -9.94
N TYR A 309 -2.09 11.03 -10.05
CA TYR A 309 -3.41 10.71 -9.51
C TYR A 309 -4.36 10.08 -10.54
N LEU A 310 -3.98 10.02 -11.81
CA LEU A 310 -4.75 9.30 -12.82
C LEU A 310 -4.22 7.87 -12.88
N MET A 311 -4.84 6.99 -12.10
CA MET A 311 -4.70 5.53 -12.22
C MET A 311 -5.32 5.12 -13.56
N TYR A 312 -4.53 5.12 -14.62
CA TYR A 312 -4.97 4.61 -15.91
C TYR A 312 -4.57 3.15 -16.06
N ASP A 313 -5.53 2.33 -16.47
CA ASP A 313 -5.28 0.97 -16.93
C ASP A 313 -4.58 1.05 -18.29
N GLU A 314 -3.40 0.43 -18.42
CA GLU A 314 -2.65 0.39 -19.69
C GLU A 314 -3.39 -0.36 -20.81
N THR A 315 -4.56 -0.95 -20.52
CA THR A 315 -5.44 -1.62 -21.47
C THR A 315 -6.69 -0.82 -21.86
N ASP A 316 -6.88 0.37 -21.28
CA ASP A 316 -8.00 1.24 -21.62
C ASP A 316 -7.69 1.98 -22.94
N GLU A 317 -8.14 1.39 -24.05
CA GLU A 317 -7.93 1.91 -25.41
C GLU A 317 -8.47 3.34 -25.57
N ASP A 318 -9.55 3.70 -24.85
CA ASP A 318 -10.13 5.04 -24.89
C ASP A 318 -9.20 6.06 -24.22
N VAL A 319 -8.59 5.70 -23.09
CA VAL A 319 -7.59 6.54 -22.42
C VAL A 319 -6.32 6.68 -23.26
N LEU A 320 -5.83 5.60 -23.87
CA LEU A 320 -4.66 5.65 -24.75
C LEU A 320 -4.93 6.50 -26.00
N PHE A 321 -6.13 6.38 -26.56
CA PHE A 321 -6.61 7.24 -27.65
C PHE A 321 -6.64 8.71 -27.22
N LEU A 322 -7.24 9.03 -26.07
CA LEU A 322 -7.30 10.39 -25.53
C LEU A 322 -5.91 10.96 -25.24
N LEU A 323 -4.99 10.17 -24.67
CA LEU A 323 -3.62 10.61 -24.37
C LEU A 323 -2.79 10.88 -25.63
N ARG A 324 -2.99 10.10 -26.70
CA ARG A 324 -2.39 10.37 -28.00
C ARG A 324 -2.93 11.67 -28.59
N PHE A 325 -4.23 11.89 -28.43
CA PHE A 325 -4.91 13.10 -28.90
C PHE A 325 -4.47 14.38 -28.17
N VAL A 326 -4.14 14.28 -26.88
CA VAL A 326 -3.62 15.42 -26.08
C VAL A 326 -2.32 15.99 -26.66
N GLN A 327 -1.45 15.14 -27.22
CA GLN A 327 -0.20 15.61 -27.84
C GLN A 327 -0.45 16.39 -29.12
N ASP A 328 -1.41 15.96 -29.92
CA ASP A 328 -1.79 16.65 -31.16
C ASP A 328 -2.52 17.96 -30.86
N MET A 329 -3.42 17.97 -29.87
CA MET A 329 -4.07 19.19 -29.37
C MET A 329 -3.09 20.23 -28.82
N ALA A 330 -1.99 19.80 -28.19
CA ALA A 330 -0.97 20.71 -27.69
C ALA A 330 -0.23 21.46 -28.81
N ARG A 331 -0.25 20.92 -30.03
CA ARG A 331 0.36 21.54 -31.23
C ARG A 331 -0.61 22.38 -32.04
N MET A 332 -1.91 22.28 -31.77
CA MET A 332 -2.95 23.04 -32.47
C MET A 332 -3.04 24.49 -31.99
N ASP A 333 -3.27 25.40 -32.92
CA ASP A 333 -3.66 26.78 -32.60
C ASP A 333 -5.12 26.85 -32.09
N GLU A 334 -5.54 28.00 -31.57
CA GLU A 334 -6.89 28.15 -31.02
C GLU A 334 -8.01 28.01 -32.06
N LYS A 335 -7.71 28.33 -33.33
CA LYS A 335 -8.68 28.20 -34.43
C LYS A 335 -8.89 26.73 -34.77
N GLU A 336 -7.81 25.95 -34.81
CA GLU A 336 -7.81 24.50 -35.02
C GLU A 336 -8.50 23.76 -33.87
N LYS A 337 -8.19 24.11 -32.62
CA LYS A 337 -8.87 23.54 -31.43
C LYS A 337 -10.37 23.82 -31.46
N SER A 338 -10.76 25.05 -31.82
CA SER A 338 -12.17 25.44 -31.95
C SER A 338 -12.88 24.63 -33.05
N ALA A 339 -12.26 24.51 -34.22
CA ALA A 339 -12.78 23.71 -35.33
C ALA A 339 -12.92 22.22 -34.95
N PHE A 340 -11.91 21.66 -34.28
CA PHE A 340 -11.95 20.28 -33.76
C PHE A 340 -13.11 20.07 -32.79
N LYS A 341 -13.29 20.97 -31.81
CA LYS A 341 -14.39 20.91 -30.83
C LYS A 341 -15.76 20.92 -31.50
N VAL A 342 -15.95 21.76 -32.53
CA VAL A 342 -17.19 21.81 -33.31
C VAL A 342 -17.40 20.51 -34.09
N GLY A 343 -16.35 19.97 -34.72
CA GLY A 343 -16.40 18.70 -35.44
C GLY A 343 -16.75 17.52 -34.54
N ALA A 344 -16.08 17.39 -33.39
CA ALA A 344 -16.33 16.35 -32.39
C ALA A 344 -17.78 16.40 -31.87
N LYS A 345 -18.30 17.60 -31.59
CA LYS A 345 -19.69 17.78 -31.15
C LYS A 345 -20.70 17.33 -32.21
N LYS A 346 -20.45 17.64 -33.49
CA LYS A 346 -21.29 17.16 -34.61
C LYS A 346 -21.24 15.63 -34.76
N ALA A 347 -20.07 15.03 -34.61
CA ALA A 347 -19.91 13.58 -34.69
C ALA A 347 -20.71 12.86 -33.59
N VAL A 348 -20.62 13.33 -32.34
CA VAL A 348 -21.40 12.77 -31.22
C VAL A 348 -22.91 12.92 -31.47
N GLN A 349 -23.36 14.10 -31.94
CA GLN A 349 -24.77 14.32 -32.26
C GLN A 349 -25.28 13.42 -33.40
N SER A 350 -24.42 13.07 -34.35
CA SER A 350 -24.75 12.13 -35.43
C SER A 350 -24.87 10.69 -34.92
N CYS A 351 -23.97 10.26 -34.03
CA CYS A 351 -24.03 8.94 -33.40
C CYS A 351 -25.26 8.77 -32.51
N LEU A 352 -25.74 9.83 -31.85
CA LEU A 352 -26.94 9.80 -30.99
C LEU A 352 -28.27 9.80 -31.76
N ARG A 353 -28.25 10.06 -33.07
CA ARG A 353 -29.45 10.03 -33.93
C ARG A 353 -29.64 8.71 -34.67
N LYS A 354 -28.67 7.80 -34.54
CA LYS A 354 -28.77 6.40 -34.98
C LYS A 354 -29.15 5.55 -33.78
#